data_AF-A0A0K8PGR5-F1
#
_entry.id   AF-A0A0K8PGR5-F1
#
_cell.length_a   1.000
_cell.length_b   1.000
_cell.length_c   1.000
_cell.angle_alpha   90.00
_cell.angle_beta   90.00
_cell.angle_gamma   90.00
#
_symmetry.space_group_name_H-M   'P 1'
#
loop_
_entity.id
_entity.type
_entity.pdbx_description
1 polymer ?
#
loop_
_entity_poly.entity_id
_entity_poly.type
_entity_poly.pdbx_seq_one_letter_code
_entity_poly.pdbx_strand_id
1 'polypeptide(L)'
;MKLTVFQFEGTPEELDASQVLHELTQSHNGGSTVVRTSAQTNPIRDGLPLHIPGVPDEGQDIVRALLQNSPASELFVKFMRKTTSWNNVVVRGIKRKTAQPGAPLDYSRYLRLRKQGSPFGGFAYVYPEFSKINLRLNYTNAQLSDLNITTARTLTTGHREYRVSVDLKGDESLAEALRLAKLAYDAT
;
A
#
# COMPACT_ATOMS: atom_id res chain seq x y z
N MET A 1 -33.84 -3.92 21.41
CA MET A 1 -32.79 -4.92 21.71
C MET A 1 -31.52 -4.16 22.02
N LYS A 2 -30.87 -4.41 23.17
CA LYS A 2 -29.67 -3.68 23.62
C LYS A 2 -28.48 -4.63 23.53
N LEU A 3 -27.47 -4.26 22.74
CA LEU A 3 -26.29 -5.09 22.49
C LEU A 3 -25.10 -4.39 23.16
N THR A 4 -24.40 -5.11 24.03
CA THR A 4 -23.20 -4.62 24.72
C THR A 4 -22.02 -5.44 24.22
N VAL A 5 -21.03 -4.76 23.63
CA VAL A 5 -19.83 -5.39 23.07
C VAL A 5 -18.64 -4.99 23.92
N PHE A 6 -17.85 -5.97 24.34
CA PHE A 6 -16.58 -5.77 25.03
C PHE A 6 -15.45 -6.31 24.15
N GLN A 7 -14.42 -5.50 23.92
CA GLN A 7 -13.22 -5.85 23.17
C GLN A 7 -12.02 -5.77 24.11
N PHE A 8 -11.21 -6.82 24.10
CA PHE A 8 -10.01 -6.94 24.93
C PHE A 8 -8.83 -7.28 24.03
N GLU A 9 -7.69 -6.65 24.27
CA GLU A 9 -6.44 -6.88 23.56
C GLU A 9 -5.38 -7.29 24.58
N GLY A 10 -4.70 -8.40 24.31
CA GLY A 10 -3.68 -8.99 25.16
C GLY A 10 -3.14 -10.27 24.52
N THR A 11 -2.01 -10.76 25.01
CA THR A 11 -1.51 -12.07 24.61
C THR A 11 -2.46 -13.18 25.11
N PRO A 12 -2.50 -14.36 24.46
CA PRO A 12 -3.36 -15.46 24.89
C PRO A 12 -3.20 -15.81 26.37
N GLU A 13 -1.97 -15.75 26.88
CA GLU A 13 -1.63 -16.02 28.28
C GLU A 13 -2.16 -14.93 29.23
N GLU A 14 -2.11 -13.66 28.83
CA GLU A 14 -2.66 -12.53 29.61
C GLU A 14 -4.19 -12.55 29.64
N LEU A 15 -4.84 -12.98 28.57
CA LEU A 15 -6.29 -13.06 28.47
C LEU A 15 -6.86 -14.26 29.25
N ASP A 16 -6.16 -15.39 29.29
CA ASP A 16 -6.57 -16.59 30.04
C ASP A 16 -6.35 -16.43 31.56
N ALA A 17 -5.38 -15.60 31.98
CA ALA A 17 -5.12 -15.30 33.39
C ALA A 17 -6.06 -14.24 34.00
N SER A 18 -6.92 -13.59 33.19
CA SER A 18 -7.74 -12.45 33.65
C SER A 18 -9.07 -12.89 34.26
N GLN A 19 -9.12 -12.87 35.60
CA GLN A 19 -10.33 -13.15 36.40
C GLN A 19 -11.54 -12.27 36.00
N VAL A 20 -11.28 -11.02 35.58
CA VAL A 20 -12.30 -10.04 35.20
C VAL A 20 -13.02 -10.44 33.91
N LEU A 21 -12.32 -11.06 32.95
CA LEU A 21 -12.90 -11.58 31.71
C LEU A 21 -13.80 -12.79 31.98
N HIS A 22 -13.41 -13.63 32.94
CA HIS A 22 -14.21 -14.76 33.40
C HIS A 22 -15.51 -14.30 34.06
N GLU A 23 -15.46 -13.29 34.93
CA GLU A 23 -16.66 -12.76 35.57
C GLU A 23 -17.61 -12.08 34.57
N LEU A 24 -17.09 -11.34 33.59
CA LEU A 24 -17.90 -10.65 32.57
C LEU A 24 -18.58 -11.60 31.57
N THR A 25 -17.98 -12.76 31.31
CA THR A 25 -18.56 -13.78 30.39
C THR A 25 -19.50 -14.75 31.07
N GLN A 26 -19.41 -14.91 32.40
CA GLN A 26 -20.26 -15.82 33.18
C GLN A 26 -21.44 -15.12 33.89
N SER A 27 -21.42 -13.80 34.03
CA SER A 27 -22.45 -13.06 34.77
C SER A 27 -23.67 -12.68 33.93
N HIS A 28 -24.80 -13.33 34.22
CA HIS A 28 -26.21 -12.93 34.05
C HIS A 28 -26.90 -13.04 32.67
N ASN A 29 -27.72 -14.11 32.55
CA ASN A 29 -29.05 -14.21 31.91
C ASN A 29 -29.25 -13.73 30.47
N GLY A 30 -28.37 -14.15 29.57
CA GLY A 30 -28.65 -14.21 28.14
C GLY A 30 -27.58 -15.08 27.50
N GLY A 31 -27.97 -16.00 26.59
CA GLY A 31 -27.05 -16.94 25.96
C GLY A 31 -25.81 -16.24 25.43
N SER A 32 -24.70 -16.37 26.16
CA SER A 32 -23.44 -15.72 25.83
C SER A 32 -22.77 -16.56 24.76
N THR A 33 -22.83 -16.08 23.51
CA THR A 33 -22.06 -16.68 22.43
C THR A 33 -20.65 -16.13 22.55
N VAL A 34 -19.76 -16.89 23.17
CA VAL A 34 -18.33 -16.59 23.12
C VAL A 34 -17.89 -16.83 21.68
N VAL A 35 -17.92 -15.78 20.87
CA VAL A 35 -17.21 -15.77 19.59
C VAL A 35 -15.74 -15.68 19.96
N ARG A 36 -15.13 -16.83 20.23
CA ARG A 36 -13.70 -16.99 19.98
C ARG A 36 -13.57 -16.75 18.50
N THR A 37 -13.22 -15.53 18.11
CA THR A 37 -12.30 -15.36 17.01
C THR A 37 -11.03 -16.06 17.45
N SER A 38 -11.01 -17.39 17.36
CA SER A 38 -9.83 -18.03 16.79
C SER A 38 -9.58 -17.18 15.58
N ALA A 39 -8.52 -16.37 15.65
CA ALA A 39 -7.96 -15.78 14.47
C ALA A 39 -7.97 -16.95 13.49
N GLN A 40 -8.86 -16.88 12.50
CA GLN A 40 -8.67 -17.64 11.29
C GLN A 40 -7.28 -17.18 10.93
N THR A 41 -6.34 -18.05 11.23
CA THR A 41 -4.98 -18.00 10.76
C THR A 41 -5.19 -18.03 9.26
N ASN A 42 -5.43 -16.85 8.71
CA ASN A 42 -5.09 -16.53 7.35
C ASN A 42 -3.70 -17.13 7.25
N PRO A 43 -3.50 -18.10 6.34
CA PRO A 43 -2.19 -18.68 6.19
C PRO A 43 -1.26 -17.50 6.07
N ILE A 44 -0.23 -17.48 6.91
CA ILE A 44 0.87 -16.54 6.81
C ILE A 44 1.10 -16.39 5.30
N ARG A 45 0.92 -15.18 4.76
CA ARG A 45 1.24 -14.89 3.35
C ARG A 45 2.78 -14.95 3.26
N ASP A 46 3.32 -16.15 3.39
CA ASP A 46 4.70 -16.52 3.14
C ASP A 46 4.91 -16.31 1.65
N GLY A 47 5.53 -15.18 1.29
CA GLY A 47 5.72 -14.80 -0.10
C GLY A 47 6.18 -13.36 -0.30
N LEU A 48 5.95 -12.48 0.68
CA LEU A 48 6.56 -11.15 0.64
C LEU A 48 8.05 -11.23 0.97
N PRO A 49 8.92 -10.57 0.18
CA PRO A 49 10.34 -10.54 0.49
C PRO A 49 10.57 -9.80 1.81
N LEU A 50 11.57 -10.24 2.56
CA LEU A 50 11.99 -9.57 3.79
C LEU A 50 12.30 -8.08 3.55
N HIS A 51 12.83 -7.77 2.37
CA HIS A 51 13.18 -6.42 1.95
C HIS A 51 12.45 -6.04 0.66
N ILE A 52 11.68 -4.94 0.71
CA ILE A 52 10.97 -4.38 -0.43
C ILE A 52 11.96 -3.57 -1.27
N PRO A 53 12.12 -3.86 -2.57
CA PRO A 53 13.13 -3.20 -3.41
C PRO A 53 13.05 -1.68 -3.41
N GLY A 54 14.20 -1.05 -3.15
CA GLY A 54 14.40 0.40 -3.19
C GLY A 54 13.75 1.20 -2.05
N VAL A 55 12.94 0.57 -1.19
CA VAL A 55 12.36 1.23 -0.02
C VAL A 55 13.46 1.43 1.04
N PRO A 56 13.64 2.64 1.60
CA PRO A 56 14.58 2.85 2.71
C PRO A 56 14.23 2.03 3.95
N ASP A 57 15.23 1.66 4.76
CA ASP A 57 15.06 0.79 5.94
C ASP A 57 13.98 1.30 6.91
N GLU A 58 13.95 2.61 7.16
CA GLU A 58 12.94 3.30 7.97
C GLU A 58 11.48 3.11 7.50
N GLY A 59 11.28 2.75 6.23
CA GLY A 59 9.97 2.51 5.63
C GLY A 59 9.63 1.03 5.42
N GLN A 60 10.57 0.11 5.63
CA GLN A 60 10.43 -1.31 5.27
C GLN A 60 9.25 -1.97 5.99
N ASP A 61 9.19 -1.84 7.32
CA ASP A 61 8.16 -2.52 8.12
C ASP A 61 6.76 -1.97 7.82
N ILE A 62 6.64 -0.66 7.64
CA ILE A 62 5.37 -0.01 7.28
C ILE A 62 4.89 -0.51 5.92
N VAL A 63 5.75 -0.50 4.91
CA VAL A 63 5.37 -0.94 3.56
C VAL A 63 5.05 -2.43 3.55
N ARG A 64 5.80 -3.26 4.28
CA ARG A 64 5.52 -4.69 4.41
C ARG A 64 4.14 -4.94 5.03
N ALA A 65 3.79 -4.21 6.10
CA ALA A 65 2.47 -4.29 6.72
C ALA A 65 1.35 -3.89 5.75
N LEU A 66 1.52 -2.81 4.97
CA LEU A 66 0.54 -2.42 3.95
C LEU A 66 0.38 -3.48 2.86
N LEU A 67 1.48 -4.13 2.45
CA LEU A 67 1.45 -5.16 1.42
C LEU A 67 0.78 -6.46 1.88
N GLN A 68 0.70 -6.73 3.18
CA GLN A 68 -0.03 -7.89 3.71
C GLN A 68 -1.53 -7.83 3.35
N ASN A 69 -2.10 -6.62 3.34
CA ASN A 69 -3.51 -6.38 3.01
C ASN A 69 -3.75 -6.08 1.52
N SER A 70 -2.68 -6.03 0.74
CA SER A 70 -2.74 -5.60 -0.65
C SER A 70 -3.34 -6.67 -1.56
N PRO A 71 -4.15 -6.29 -2.58
CA PRO A 71 -4.78 -7.25 -3.48
C PRO A 71 -3.81 -7.88 -4.47
N ALA A 72 -2.67 -7.25 -4.75
CA ALA A 72 -1.69 -7.75 -5.72
C ALA A 72 -0.25 -7.42 -5.29
N SER A 73 0.11 -7.89 -4.10
CA SER A 73 1.37 -7.56 -3.43
C SER A 73 2.60 -8.02 -4.20
N GLU A 74 2.55 -9.21 -4.82
CA GLU A 74 3.64 -9.72 -5.67
C GLU A 74 3.86 -8.87 -6.93
N LEU A 75 2.78 -8.45 -7.61
CA LEU A 75 2.88 -7.58 -8.78
C LEU A 75 3.47 -6.22 -8.39
N PHE A 76 3.10 -5.70 -7.23
CA PHE A 76 3.68 -4.47 -6.68
C PHE A 76 5.20 -4.64 -6.46
N VAL A 77 5.62 -5.73 -5.84
CA VAL A 77 7.05 -6.02 -5.61
C VAL A 77 7.81 -6.17 -6.94
N LYS A 78 7.23 -6.84 -7.94
CA LYS A 78 7.81 -6.93 -9.30
C LYS A 78 7.95 -5.55 -9.94
N PHE A 79 6.94 -4.70 -9.82
CA PHE A 79 6.99 -3.31 -10.30
C PHE A 79 8.11 -2.51 -9.61
N MET A 80 8.19 -2.58 -8.28
CA MET A 80 9.24 -1.91 -7.51
C MET A 80 10.62 -2.39 -7.94
N ARG A 81 10.85 -3.71 -7.98
CA ARG A 81 12.13 -4.30 -8.40
C ARG A 81 12.60 -3.78 -9.76
N LYS A 82 11.70 -3.71 -10.74
CA LYS A 82 12.04 -3.27 -12.10
C LYS A 82 12.28 -1.78 -12.18
N THR A 83 11.49 -0.96 -11.48
CA THR A 83 11.62 0.51 -11.54
C THR A 83 12.80 1.02 -10.74
N THR A 84 13.11 0.41 -9.60
CA THR A 84 14.26 0.78 -8.78
C THR A 84 15.58 0.27 -9.35
N SER A 85 15.55 -0.60 -10.37
CA SER A 85 16.74 -0.98 -11.13
C SER A 85 17.09 0.03 -12.24
N TRP A 86 16.26 1.05 -12.47
CA TRP A 86 16.57 2.10 -13.43
C TRP A 86 17.58 3.09 -12.82
N ASN A 87 18.41 3.67 -13.68
CA ASN A 87 19.45 4.61 -13.24
C ASN A 87 18.84 5.75 -12.43
N ASN A 88 19.49 6.08 -11.30
CA ASN A 88 19.16 7.23 -10.47
C ASN A 88 17.72 7.24 -9.92
N VAL A 89 17.03 6.10 -9.84
CA VAL A 89 15.71 6.03 -9.20
C VAL A 89 15.86 5.91 -7.69
N VAL A 90 15.17 6.78 -6.95
CA VAL A 90 15.08 6.76 -5.49
C VAL A 90 13.62 6.69 -5.05
N VAL A 91 13.35 5.89 -4.02
CA VAL A 91 12.04 5.78 -3.39
C VAL A 91 12.01 6.63 -2.14
N ARG A 92 10.97 7.42 -1.95
CA ARG A 92 10.79 8.24 -0.73
C ARG A 92 9.37 8.16 -0.21
N GLY A 93 9.22 8.17 1.11
CA GLY A 93 7.95 8.47 1.76
C GLY A 93 7.51 9.92 1.51
N ILE A 94 6.42 10.32 2.13
CA ILE A 94 5.83 11.66 2.02
C ILE A 94 6.13 12.49 3.26
N LYS A 95 6.28 13.81 3.08
CA LYS A 95 6.28 14.73 4.21
C LYS A 95 4.83 15.12 4.48
N ARG A 96 4.31 14.90 5.68
CA ARG A 96 2.95 15.36 6.05
C ARG A 96 2.91 16.89 6.05
N LYS A 97 1.77 17.47 5.66
CA LYS A 97 1.60 18.94 5.60
C LYS A 97 1.83 19.62 6.96
N THR A 98 1.48 18.93 8.04
CA THR A 98 1.61 19.41 9.43
C THR A 98 2.91 18.94 10.10
N ALA A 99 3.83 18.33 9.36
CA ALA A 99 5.06 17.80 9.93
C ALA A 99 6.03 18.94 10.27
N GLN A 100 6.57 18.88 11.49
CA GLN A 100 7.62 19.81 11.93
C GLN A 100 8.90 19.63 11.10
N PRO A 101 9.77 20.67 11.05
CA PRO A 101 11.13 20.53 10.56
C PRO A 101 11.82 19.32 11.23
N GLY A 102 12.56 18.53 10.45
CA GLY A 102 13.23 17.32 10.96
C GLY A 102 12.35 16.08 11.16
N ALA A 103 11.02 16.20 11.16
CA ALA A 103 10.15 15.01 11.29
C ALA A 103 10.41 13.97 10.17
N PRO A 104 10.33 12.67 10.49
CA PRO A 104 10.61 11.60 9.53
C PRO A 104 9.64 11.60 8.34
N LEU A 105 10.02 10.88 7.29
CA LEU A 105 9.12 10.62 6.17
C LEU A 105 8.04 9.61 6.58
N ASP A 106 6.83 9.83 6.06
CA ASP A 106 5.69 8.94 6.24
C ASP A 106 5.58 7.97 5.06
N TYR A 107 5.58 6.67 5.35
CA TYR A 107 5.50 5.59 4.37
C TYR A 107 4.12 4.92 4.33
N SER A 108 3.16 5.37 5.15
CA SER A 108 1.86 4.71 5.37
C SER A 108 0.82 4.92 4.26
N ARG A 109 1.08 5.81 3.29
CA ARG A 109 0.08 6.16 2.25
C ARG A 109 0.52 5.76 0.85
N TYR A 110 1.57 6.42 0.37
CA TYR A 110 2.14 6.15 -0.93
C TYR A 110 3.63 6.48 -0.92
N LEU A 111 4.36 5.82 -1.80
CA LEU A 111 5.78 6.07 -2.02
C LEU A 111 5.93 6.87 -3.31
N ARG A 112 6.95 7.73 -3.32
CA ARG A 112 7.31 8.54 -4.49
C ARG A 112 8.55 7.94 -5.11
N LEU A 113 8.41 7.43 -6.32
CA LEU A 113 9.54 7.04 -7.16
C LEU A 113 10.00 8.29 -7.88
N ARG A 114 11.23 8.74 -7.60
CA ARG A 114 11.82 9.95 -8.17
C ARG A 114 13.08 9.60 -8.94
N LYS A 115 13.34 10.35 -10.01
CA LYS A 115 14.65 10.39 -10.66
C LYS A 115 15.52 11.41 -9.93
N GLN A 116 16.63 10.96 -9.36
CA GLN A 116 17.59 11.80 -8.66
C GLN A 116 18.17 12.84 -9.63
N GLY A 117 18.25 14.10 -9.18
CA GLY A 117 18.68 15.23 -10.00
C GLY A 117 17.57 15.85 -10.85
N SER A 118 16.40 15.22 -10.97
CA SER A 118 15.26 15.83 -11.66
C SER A 118 14.65 16.96 -10.82
N PRO A 119 14.32 18.13 -11.42
CA PRO A 119 13.59 19.20 -10.72
C PRO A 119 12.13 18.83 -10.47
N PHE A 120 11.62 17.78 -11.12
CA PHE A 120 10.24 17.35 -11.01
C PHE A 120 9.97 16.53 -9.74
N GLY A 121 8.69 16.30 -9.46
CA GLY A 121 8.24 15.41 -8.40
C GLY A 121 8.61 13.94 -8.64
N GLY A 122 7.84 13.00 -8.07
CA GLY A 122 7.99 11.60 -8.47
C GLY A 122 7.50 11.38 -9.89
N PHE A 123 8.16 10.53 -10.69
CA PHE A 123 7.57 10.10 -11.95
C PHE A 123 6.42 9.11 -11.72
N ALA A 124 6.38 8.46 -10.54
CA ALA A 124 5.27 7.65 -10.11
C ALA A 124 5.02 7.79 -8.59
N TYR A 125 3.74 7.73 -8.21
CA TYR A 125 3.26 7.53 -6.85
C TYR A 125 2.67 6.13 -6.76
N VAL A 126 3.25 5.30 -5.91
CA VAL A 126 2.85 3.90 -5.75
C VAL A 126 2.17 3.72 -4.40
N TYR A 127 1.04 3.04 -4.38
CA TYR A 127 0.20 2.84 -3.20
C TYR A 127 0.26 1.35 -2.82
N PRO A 128 1.10 0.95 -1.85
CA PRO A 128 1.32 -0.46 -1.53
C PRO A 128 0.04 -1.19 -1.12
N GLU A 129 -0.76 -0.56 -0.26
CA GLU A 129 -2.02 -1.09 0.27
C GLU A 129 -3.04 -1.43 -0.82
N PHE A 130 -3.05 -0.65 -1.91
CA PHE A 130 -4.07 -0.79 -2.96
C PHE A 130 -3.52 -1.40 -4.26
N SER A 131 -2.23 -1.74 -4.32
CA SER A 131 -1.52 -2.11 -5.56
C SER A 131 -1.82 -1.16 -6.73
N LYS A 132 -1.79 0.14 -6.45
CA LYS A 132 -2.17 1.18 -7.41
C LYS A 132 -0.97 2.07 -7.72
N ILE A 133 -0.84 2.47 -8.98
CA ILE A 133 0.25 3.30 -9.48
C ILE A 133 -0.35 4.53 -10.16
N ASN A 134 -0.04 5.73 -9.64
CA ASN A 134 -0.37 6.99 -10.29
C ASN A 134 0.90 7.55 -10.94
N LEU A 135 0.84 7.83 -12.22
CA LEU A 135 1.98 8.17 -13.07
C LEU A 135 1.96 9.64 -13.40
N ARG A 136 3.15 10.25 -13.48
CA ARG A 136 3.32 11.66 -13.85
C ARG A 136 3.12 11.87 -15.36
N LEU A 137 1.93 11.54 -15.84
CA LEU A 137 1.48 11.67 -17.22
C LEU A 137 0.11 12.36 -17.21
N ASN A 138 -0.09 13.27 -18.16
CA ASN A 138 -1.36 13.96 -18.39
C ASN A 138 -2.01 13.50 -19.70
N TYR A 139 -2.11 12.17 -19.87
CA TYR A 139 -2.74 11.58 -21.05
C TYR A 139 -4.25 11.49 -20.87
N THR A 140 -4.95 11.69 -21.98
CA THR A 140 -6.38 11.40 -22.12
C THR A 140 -6.60 9.90 -22.39
N ASN A 141 -7.84 9.43 -22.27
CA ASN A 141 -8.17 8.04 -22.63
C ASN A 141 -7.86 7.75 -24.11
N ALA A 142 -8.08 8.70 -25.02
CA ALA A 142 -7.74 8.54 -26.44
C ALA A 142 -6.23 8.30 -26.63
N GLN A 143 -5.39 9.09 -25.98
CA GLN A 143 -3.93 8.91 -26.03
C GLN A 143 -3.47 7.59 -25.40
N LEU A 144 -4.17 7.10 -24.36
CA LEU A 144 -3.90 5.77 -23.82
C LEU A 144 -4.28 4.67 -24.84
N SER A 145 -5.43 4.81 -25.50
CA SER A 145 -5.86 3.89 -26.56
C SER A 145 -4.90 3.89 -27.76
N ASP A 146 -4.40 5.04 -28.19
CA ASP A 146 -3.39 5.15 -29.27
C ASP A 146 -2.09 4.44 -28.93
N LEU A 147 -1.78 4.34 -27.64
CA LEU A 147 -0.65 3.57 -27.14
C LEU A 147 -0.98 2.09 -26.95
N ASN A 148 -2.19 1.62 -27.24
CA ASN A 148 -2.69 0.29 -26.88
C ASN A 148 -2.54 0.03 -25.38
N ILE A 149 -2.97 0.98 -24.55
CA ILE A 149 -3.08 0.83 -23.09
C ILE A 149 -4.55 0.60 -22.75
N THR A 150 -4.88 -0.54 -22.15
CA THR A 150 -6.26 -0.93 -21.82
C THR A 150 -6.54 -0.95 -20.32
N THR A 151 -5.49 -1.11 -19.48
CA THR A 151 -5.63 -1.30 -18.03
C THR A 151 -5.51 0.00 -17.22
N ALA A 152 -5.01 1.07 -17.85
CA ALA A 152 -4.90 2.37 -17.23
C ALA A 152 -6.16 3.21 -17.41
N ARG A 153 -6.40 4.14 -16.47
CA ARG A 153 -7.46 5.15 -16.57
C ARG A 153 -6.92 6.56 -16.35
N THR A 154 -7.62 7.53 -16.92
CA THR A 154 -7.40 8.94 -16.62
C THR A 154 -8.14 9.36 -15.35
N LEU A 155 -7.47 10.04 -14.44
CA LEU A 155 -8.01 10.58 -13.19
C LEU A 155 -8.53 12.00 -13.41
N THR A 156 -9.78 12.28 -13.06
CA THR A 156 -10.36 13.63 -13.15
C THR A 156 -10.01 14.50 -11.93
N THR A 157 -9.63 13.89 -10.81
CA THR A 157 -9.27 14.56 -9.55
C THR A 157 -7.79 14.37 -9.19
N GLY A 158 -7.28 15.20 -8.27
CA GLY A 158 -5.88 15.17 -7.85
C GLY A 158 -4.98 16.13 -8.63
N HIS A 159 -3.66 15.93 -8.52
CA HIS A 159 -2.67 16.82 -9.11
C HIS A 159 -2.63 16.68 -10.64
N ARG A 160 -2.61 17.81 -11.36
CA ARG A 160 -2.75 17.86 -12.82
C ARG A 160 -1.73 17.05 -13.61
N GLU A 161 -0.57 16.82 -13.02
CA GLU A 161 0.52 16.07 -13.65
C GLU A 161 0.43 14.56 -13.42
N TYR A 162 -0.43 14.11 -12.49
CA TYR A 162 -0.56 12.70 -12.11
C TYR A 162 -1.93 12.15 -12.50
N ARG A 163 -2.21 12.12 -13.80
CA ARG A 163 -3.55 11.81 -14.31
C ARG A 163 -3.70 10.37 -14.77
N VAL A 164 -2.61 9.65 -15.05
CA VAL A 164 -2.72 8.24 -15.45
C VAL A 164 -2.60 7.35 -14.22
N SER A 165 -3.56 6.46 -14.03
CA SER A 165 -3.61 5.51 -12.90
C SER A 165 -3.78 4.09 -13.40
N VAL A 166 -3.00 3.16 -12.86
CA VAL A 166 -3.10 1.71 -13.12
C VAL A 166 -3.33 1.00 -11.80
N ASP A 167 -4.34 0.13 -11.76
CA ASP A 167 -4.49 -0.85 -10.68
C ASP A 167 -3.83 -2.16 -11.14
N LEU A 168 -2.90 -2.69 -10.36
CA LEU A 168 -2.26 -3.96 -10.69
C LEU A 168 -3.20 -5.11 -10.37
N LYS A 169 -3.57 -5.87 -11.40
CA LYS A 169 -4.52 -7.01 -11.31
C LYS A 169 -4.01 -8.27 -12.02
N GLY A 170 -2.99 -8.15 -12.86
CA GLY A 170 -2.39 -9.25 -13.62
C GLY A 170 -1.18 -8.79 -14.42
N ASP A 171 -0.59 -9.70 -15.18
CA ASP A 171 0.65 -9.45 -15.94
C ASP A 171 0.51 -8.34 -16.99
N GLU A 172 -0.64 -8.23 -17.65
CA GLU A 172 -0.94 -7.15 -18.60
C GLU A 172 -0.86 -5.78 -17.91
N SER A 173 -1.58 -5.60 -16.79
CA SER A 173 -1.54 -4.34 -16.03
C SER A 173 -0.16 -4.00 -15.48
N LEU A 174 0.65 -5.01 -15.15
CA LEU A 174 2.03 -4.81 -14.73
C LEU A 174 2.91 -4.34 -15.91
N ALA A 175 2.79 -4.99 -17.07
CA ALA A 175 3.52 -4.62 -18.28
C ALA A 175 3.18 -3.19 -18.73
N GLU A 176 1.90 -2.84 -18.75
CA GLU A 176 1.44 -1.50 -19.08
C GLU A 176 1.89 -0.46 -18.04
N ALA A 177 1.79 -0.76 -16.74
CA ALA A 177 2.28 0.12 -15.68
C ALA A 177 3.77 0.39 -15.84
N LEU A 178 4.59 -0.62 -16.15
CA LEU A 178 6.02 -0.46 -16.38
C LEU A 178 6.32 0.39 -17.63
N ARG A 179 5.57 0.17 -18.72
CA ARG A 179 5.71 0.96 -19.95
C ARG A 179 5.37 2.43 -19.71
N LEU A 180 4.25 2.70 -19.04
CA LEU A 180 3.87 4.07 -18.69
C LEU A 180 4.82 4.71 -17.68
N ALA A 181 5.31 3.94 -16.69
CA ALA A 181 6.31 4.42 -15.75
C ALA A 181 7.61 4.81 -16.45
N LYS A 182 8.00 4.07 -17.51
CA LYS A 182 9.18 4.40 -18.31
C LYS A 182 8.99 5.71 -19.07
N LEU A 183 7.82 5.91 -19.69
CA LEU A 183 7.47 7.19 -20.34
C LEU A 183 7.50 8.36 -19.34
N ALA A 184 6.91 8.17 -18.15
CA ALA A 184 6.93 9.19 -17.10
C ALA A 184 8.36 9.49 -16.60
N TYR A 185 9.19 8.46 -16.44
CA TYR A 185 10.58 8.58 -16.01
C TYR A 185 11.43 9.34 -17.05
N ASP A 186 11.26 9.05 -18.33
CA ASP A 186 12.01 9.71 -19.41
C ASP A 186 11.58 11.17 -19.61
N ALA A 187 10.34 11.50 -19.26
CA ALA A 187 9.82 12.87 -19.25
C ALA A 187 10.22 13.68 -17.99
N THR A 188 10.91 13.07 -17.02
CA THR A 188 11.42 13.73 -15.80
C THR A 188 12.93 13.88 -15.78
#